data_AF-A0A6J1WFT8-F1
#
_entry.id   AF-A0A6J1WFT8-F1
#
_cell.length_a   1.000
_cell.length_b   1.000
_cell.length_c   1.000
_cell.angle_alpha   90.00
_cell.angle_beta   90.00
_cell.angle_gamma   90.00
#
_symmetry.space_group_name_H-M   'P 1'
#
loop_
_entity.id
_entity.type
_entity.pdbx_description
1 polymer ?
#
loop_
_entity_poly.entity_id
_entity_poly.type
_entity_poly.pdbx_seq_one_letter_code
_entity_poly.pdbx_strand_id
1 'polypeptide(L)'
;MKCLFYLCAFVLVGLALGDTKLRSRGCIYALGRCVRECEEGTHGYAVGCDFITPEPTCEEPKPVKDTRAGLICDFSACYCDPPTVRDTKTKKCVPLEECPQN
;
A
#
# COMPACT_ATOMS: atom_id res chain seq x y z
N MET A 1 12.79 -42.72 3.37
CA MET A 1 12.20 -42.04 4.55
C MET A 1 12.84 -40.68 4.85
N LYS A 2 14.17 -40.53 4.82
CA LYS A 2 14.84 -39.25 5.08
C LYS A 2 14.43 -38.12 4.11
N CYS A 3 14.23 -38.40 2.83
CA CYS A 3 13.79 -37.39 1.85
C CYS A 3 12.40 -36.79 2.15
N LEU A 4 11.49 -37.57 2.73
CA LEU A 4 10.17 -37.06 3.12
C LEU A 4 10.26 -36.05 4.26
N PHE A 5 11.17 -36.29 5.22
CA PHE A 5 11.41 -35.37 6.33
C PHE A 5 11.98 -34.03 5.86
N TYR A 6 12.91 -34.05 4.89
CA TYR A 6 13.46 -32.82 4.32
C TYR A 6 12.40 -32.00 3.57
N LEU A 7 11.55 -32.66 2.76
CA LEU A 7 10.45 -31.97 2.06
C LEU A 7 9.45 -31.32 3.02
N CYS A 8 9.04 -32.01 4.09
CA CYS A 8 8.17 -31.43 5.11
C CYS A 8 8.83 -30.25 5.83
N ALA A 9 10.12 -30.32 6.12
CA ALA A 9 10.86 -29.23 6.75
C ALA A 9 10.91 -27.99 5.84
N PHE A 10 11.14 -28.17 4.54
CA PHE A 10 11.14 -27.06 3.57
C PHE A 10 9.76 -26.40 3.41
N VAL A 11 8.68 -27.19 3.39
CA VAL A 11 7.31 -26.66 3.31
C VAL A 11 6.93 -25.89 4.57
N LEU A 12 7.30 -26.39 5.75
CA LEU A 12 7.06 -25.71 7.03
C LEU A 12 7.80 -24.38 7.12
N VAL A 13 9.06 -24.32 6.65
CA VAL A 13 9.84 -23.08 6.62
C VAL A 13 9.25 -22.09 5.60
N GLY A 14 8.79 -22.55 4.44
CA GLY A 14 8.12 -21.71 3.46
C GLY A 14 6.82 -21.09 3.97
N LEU A 15 6.01 -21.86 4.70
CA LEU A 15 4.77 -21.38 5.34
C LEU A 15 5.03 -20.39 6.49
N ALA A 16 6.10 -20.60 7.26
CA ALA A 16 6.46 -19.71 8.37
C ALA A 16 7.07 -18.37 7.90
N LEU A 17 7.71 -18.36 6.73
CA LEU A 17 8.27 -17.15 6.10
C LEU A 17 7.27 -16.42 5.19
N GLY A 18 6.14 -17.04 4.86
CA GLY A 18 5.02 -16.35 4.23
C GLY A 18 4.54 -15.27 5.19
N ASP A 19 4.77 -14.01 4.85
CA ASP A 19 4.38 -12.85 5.63
C ASP A 19 2.83 -12.78 5.63
N THR A 20 2.18 -13.59 6.47
CA THR A 20 0.74 -13.54 6.72
C THR A 20 0.44 -12.34 7.61
N LYS A 21 0.82 -11.14 7.15
CA LYS A 21 0.34 -9.90 7.75
C LYS A 21 -1.14 -9.78 7.43
N LEU A 22 -1.96 -10.43 8.26
CA LEU A 22 -3.33 -10.01 8.61
C LEU A 22 -3.31 -8.66 9.36
N ARG A 23 -2.33 -7.80 9.08
CA ARG A 23 -2.36 -6.41 9.50
C ARG A 23 -3.46 -5.80 8.66
N SER A 24 -4.47 -5.20 9.32
CA SER A 24 -5.48 -4.43 8.61
C SER A 24 -4.76 -3.50 7.65
N ARG A 25 -5.10 -3.61 6.36
CA ARG A 25 -4.61 -2.73 5.30
C ARG A 25 -5.03 -1.28 5.56
N GLY A 26 -5.80 -1.00 6.61
CA GLY A 26 -6.41 0.29 6.83
C GLY A 26 -7.64 0.45 5.96
N CYS A 27 -8.33 1.57 6.16
CA CYS A 27 -9.56 1.83 5.46
C CYS A 27 -9.78 3.32 5.23
N ILE A 28 -10.70 3.60 4.32
CA ILE A 28 -11.23 4.93 4.10
C ILE A 28 -12.27 5.19 5.18
N TYR A 29 -12.14 6.33 5.83
CA TYR A 29 -13.03 6.81 6.86
C TYR A 29 -13.94 7.91 6.31
N ALA A 30 -15.22 7.86 6.68
CA ALA A 30 -16.13 8.98 6.55
C ALA A 30 -16.79 9.22 7.91
N LEU A 31 -16.74 10.46 8.41
CA LEU A 31 -17.29 10.83 9.73
C LEU A 31 -16.78 9.93 10.87
N GLY A 32 -15.49 9.61 10.86
CA GLY A 32 -14.84 8.76 11.87
C GLY A 32 -15.21 7.28 11.81
N ARG A 33 -15.97 6.84 10.80
CA ARG A 33 -16.33 5.44 10.59
C ARG A 33 -15.65 4.88 9.36
N CYS A 34 -15.13 3.67 9.50
CA CYS A 34 -14.58 2.91 8.39
C CYS A 34 -15.69 2.57 7.40
N VAL A 35 -15.62 3.13 6.18
CA VAL A 35 -16.63 2.91 5.14
C VAL A 35 -16.19 1.88 4.10
N ARG A 36 -14.87 1.74 3.89
CA ARG A 36 -14.32 0.82 2.90
C ARG A 36 -12.90 0.42 3.26
N GLU A 37 -12.66 -0.87 3.45
CA GLU A 37 -11.31 -1.44 3.58
C GLU A 37 -10.48 -1.16 2.32
N CYS A 38 -9.17 -0.98 2.50
CA CYS A 38 -8.26 -0.80 1.38
C CYS A 38 -8.05 -2.10 0.59
N GLU A 39 -7.94 -1.95 -0.72
CA GLU A 39 -7.77 -3.06 -1.67
C GLU A 39 -6.42 -3.76 -1.46
N GLU A 40 -6.29 -4.98 -2.00
CA GLU A 40 -5.03 -5.71 -1.92
C GLU A 40 -3.90 -4.92 -2.60
N GLY A 41 -2.71 -4.88 -1.98
CA GLY A 41 -1.57 -4.09 -2.47
C GLY A 41 -1.66 -2.60 -2.16
N THR A 42 -2.59 -2.19 -1.29
CA THR A 42 -2.70 -0.82 -0.80
C THR A 42 -2.80 -0.77 0.73
N HIS A 43 -2.45 0.38 1.31
CA HIS A 43 -2.64 0.69 2.72
C HIS A 43 -3.41 2.00 2.93
N GLY A 44 -4.07 2.11 4.07
CA GLY A 44 -4.76 3.31 4.51
C GLY A 44 -3.78 4.42 4.86
N TYR A 45 -3.93 5.55 4.20
CA TYR A 45 -3.28 6.80 4.53
C TYR A 45 -4.35 7.75 5.08
N ALA A 46 -4.12 8.35 6.25
CA ALA A 46 -5.05 9.29 6.86
C ALA A 46 -4.30 10.40 7.58
N VAL A 47 -4.89 11.61 7.59
CA VAL A 47 -4.40 12.75 8.35
C VAL A 47 -5.55 13.41 9.11
N GLY A 48 -5.30 13.70 10.39
CA GLY A 48 -6.24 14.39 11.28
C GLY A 48 -5.89 15.87 11.42
N CYS A 49 -6.02 16.64 10.33
CA CYS A 49 -5.61 18.05 10.21
C CYS A 49 -4.10 18.26 10.07
N ASP A 50 -3.54 17.82 8.93
CA ASP A 50 -2.14 18.06 8.56
C ASP A 50 -2.05 18.34 7.04
N PHE A 51 -0.88 18.74 6.58
CA PHE A 51 -0.56 18.76 5.15
C PHE A 51 -0.51 17.32 4.63
N ILE A 52 -1.07 17.12 3.44
CA ILE A 52 -1.09 15.81 2.77
C ILE A 52 0.23 15.58 2.05
N THR A 53 0.74 14.36 2.13
CA THR A 53 1.71 13.84 1.17
C THR A 53 0.92 13.13 0.07
N PRO A 54 1.02 13.58 -1.20
CA PRO A 54 0.37 12.89 -2.32
C PRO A 54 0.79 11.42 -2.41
N GLU A 55 -0.07 10.57 -2.99
CA GLU A 55 0.29 9.19 -3.30
C GLU A 55 1.45 9.16 -4.31
N PRO A 56 2.47 8.30 -4.14
CA PRO A 56 3.47 8.06 -5.16
C PRO A 56 2.85 7.59 -6.48
N THR A 57 3.24 8.23 -7.58
CA THR A 57 2.76 7.91 -8.93
C THR A 57 3.92 7.58 -9.86
N CYS A 58 3.63 7.04 -11.04
CA CYS A 58 4.65 6.87 -12.08
C CYS A 58 5.29 8.19 -12.51
N GLU A 59 4.52 9.28 -12.49
CA GLU A 59 4.97 10.63 -12.86
C GLU A 59 5.76 11.32 -11.74
N GLU A 60 5.37 11.07 -10.48
CA GLU A 60 6.02 11.60 -9.28
C GLU A 60 6.17 10.47 -8.25
N PRO A 61 7.26 9.68 -8.31
CA PRO A 61 7.44 8.50 -7.46
C PRO A 61 7.90 8.84 -6.04
N LYS A 62 8.36 10.08 -5.79
CA LYS A 62 8.82 10.53 -4.46
C LYS A 62 8.14 11.83 -4.07
N PRO A 63 6.80 11.83 -3.94
CA PRO A 63 6.07 13.02 -3.58
C PRO A 63 6.48 13.48 -2.18
N VAL A 64 6.59 14.80 -2.03
CA VAL A 64 6.80 15.44 -0.74
C VAL A 64 5.48 15.99 -0.21
N LYS A 65 5.42 16.19 1.10
CA LYS A 65 4.29 16.82 1.77
C LYS A 65 3.97 18.17 1.13
N ASP A 66 2.73 18.35 0.67
CA ASP A 66 2.29 19.59 0.02
C ASP A 66 1.88 20.63 1.07
N THR A 67 2.80 21.55 1.36
CA THR A 67 2.57 22.64 2.31
C THR A 67 1.79 23.81 1.72
N ARG A 68 1.56 23.83 0.40
CA ARG A 68 0.88 24.94 -0.30
C ARG A 68 -0.63 24.76 -0.35
N ALA A 69 -1.11 23.53 -0.29
CA ALA A 69 -2.54 23.19 -0.32
C ALA A 69 -3.30 23.55 0.99
N GLY A 70 -2.60 24.07 2.00
CA GLY A 70 -3.17 24.27 3.34
C GLY A 70 -3.34 22.97 4.12
N LEU A 71 -3.82 23.07 5.35
CA LEU A 71 -4.09 21.91 6.20
C LEU A 71 -5.40 21.24 5.78
N ILE A 72 -5.38 19.91 5.68
CA ILE A 72 -6.56 19.12 5.34
C ILE A 72 -6.92 18.24 6.53
N CYS A 73 -8.17 18.39 6.99
CA CYS A 73 -8.75 17.62 8.08
C CYS A 73 -9.57 16.45 7.57
N ASP A 74 -9.66 15.39 8.38
CA ASP A 74 -10.47 14.19 8.12
C ASP A 74 -10.23 13.55 6.74
N PHE A 75 -8.99 13.65 6.23
CA PHE A 75 -8.62 13.03 4.98
C PHE A 75 -8.23 11.58 5.21
N SER A 76 -8.75 10.69 4.38
CA SER A 76 -8.32 9.31 4.30
C SER A 76 -8.41 8.79 2.86
N ALA A 77 -7.45 7.96 2.49
CA ALA A 77 -7.33 7.35 1.17
C ALA A 77 -6.61 6.00 1.26
N CYS A 78 -6.65 5.21 0.18
CA CYS A 78 -5.84 4.00 0.06
C CYS A 78 -4.68 4.28 -0.90
N TYR A 79 -3.46 4.17 -0.39
CA TYR A 79 -2.22 4.40 -1.14
C TYR A 79 -1.56 3.07 -1.49
N CYS A 80 -0.87 2.98 -2.63
CA CYS A 80 -0.09 1.80 -3.00
C CYS A 80 0.96 1.43 -1.94
N ASP A 81 1.14 0.13 -1.71
CA ASP A 81 2.16 -0.37 -0.80
C ASP A 81 3.57 -0.17 -1.37
N PRO A 82 4.55 0.26 -0.56
CA PRO A 82 5.94 0.30 -0.99
C PRO A 82 6.43 -1.11 -1.38
N PRO A 83 7.24 -1.26 -2.45
CA PRO A 83 7.88 -0.21 -3.25
C PRO A 83 7.10 0.20 -4.52
N THR A 84 5.80 -0.06 -4.59
CA THR A 84 4.99 0.22 -5.79
C THR A 84 4.49 1.66 -5.84
N VAL A 85 4.18 2.12 -7.06
CA VAL A 85 3.61 3.44 -7.35
C VAL A 85 2.31 3.30 -8.12
N ARG A 86 1.43 4.32 -8.06
CA ARG A 86 0.19 4.34 -8.83
C ARG A 86 0.46 4.74 -10.27
N ASP A 87 0.14 3.85 -11.21
CA ASP A 87 -0.03 4.25 -12.61
C ASP A 87 -1.35 5.01 -12.75
N THR A 88 -1.27 6.31 -13.03
CA THR A 88 -2.45 7.18 -13.11
C THR A 88 -3.34 6.85 -14.32
N LYS A 89 -2.82 6.16 -15.33
CA LYS A 89 -3.57 5.75 -16.53
C LYS A 89 -4.38 4.50 -16.27
N THR A 90 -3.77 3.44 -15.75
CA THR A 90 -4.44 2.16 -15.49
C THR A 90 -5.09 2.07 -14.10
N LYS A 91 -4.77 3.01 -13.20
CA LYS A 91 -5.15 3.04 -11.78
C LYS A 91 -4.60 1.88 -10.96
N LYS A 92 -3.64 1.12 -11.48
CA LYS A 92 -3.01 0.00 -10.76
C LYS A 92 -1.77 0.44 -9.99
N CYS A 93 -1.48 -0.28 -8.92
CA CYS A 93 -0.18 -0.21 -8.26
C CYS A 93 0.80 -1.09 -9.02
N VAL A 94 1.90 -0.51 -9.48
CA VAL A 94 2.93 -1.20 -10.27
C VAL A 94 4.32 -0.89 -9.73
N PRO A 95 5.30 -1.79 -9.90
CA PRO A 95 6.71 -1.43 -9.72
C PRO A 95 7.08 -0.24 -10.60
N LEU A 96 8.02 0.60 -10.15
CA LEU A 96 8.42 1.81 -10.89
C LEU A 96 8.97 1.46 -12.28
N GLU A 97 9.60 0.30 -12.41
CA GLU A 97 10.17 -0.23 -13.66
C GLU A 97 9.10 -0.61 -14.70
N GLU A 98 7.87 -0.87 -14.25
CA GLU A 98 6.72 -1.22 -15.08
C GLU A 98 5.87 0.01 -15.43
N CYS A 99 6.26 1.20 -14.99
CA CYS A 99 5.58 2.42 -15.37
C CYS A 99 5.63 2.63 -16.90
N PRO A 100 4.53 3.12 -17.50
CA PRO A 100 4.48 3.34 -18.93
C PRO A 100 5.59 4.30 -19.35
N GLN A 101 6.47 3.84 -20.23
CA GLN A 101 7.43 4.71 -20.90
C GLN A 101 6.64 5.64 -21.82
N ASN A 102 6.61 6.92 -21.49
CA ASN A 102 5.98 7.94 -22.31
C ASN A 102 6.73 8.14 -23.63
#